data_AF-A0A2A8C8Z9-F1
#
_entry.id   AF-A0A2A8C8Z9-F1
#
_cell.length_a   1.000
_cell.length_b   1.000
_cell.length_c   1.000
_cell.angle_alpha   90.00
_cell.angle_beta   90.00
_cell.angle_gamma   90.00
#
_symmetry.space_group_name_H-M   'P 1'
#
loop_
_entity.id
_entity.type
_entity.pdbx_description
1 polymer ?
#
loop_
_entity_poly.entity_id
_entity_poly.type
_entity_poly.pdbx_seq_one_letter_code
_entity_poly.pdbx_strand_id
1 'polypeptide(L)'
;MKIKQFMSVCFAAILTVGFVSGCDSSKSSTEVKENKVYGVGDTGKTQNIELKLESAEFVLPGQFAKQTNDRVLKVKVSLKNKGDKVIKMLPQDFSLYQKDEKTNLYYTSDPNELKGGDVDNGKKVSGTIYYNVKDSSSYELVYKKYIMDPKKEKEEKISFKIQGKELAEKAKELQRPAEALTAYLNAAFYDKDSNKINDLSGEDGTAFVKEVESSFKSTNERMFNNQIDEQGMLNYYKTLKTAFQKNVKFETKVVSLDGDRAQVELKAKPIMLNELQSKFKSEAMTIANQNPNITKEELTKKVFDYAVQLIPEARPGDTEETVKITMLKHGKNQWRLDTASANQIMKVFIK
;
A
#
# COMPACT_ATOMS: atom_id res chain seq x y z
N MET A 1 -35.31 -21.07 19.54
CA MET A 1 -35.44 -22.53 19.42
C MET A 1 -34.06 -23.08 19.08
N LYS A 2 -33.51 -23.95 19.94
CA LYS A 2 -32.20 -24.61 19.82
C LYS A 2 -32.27 -25.74 18.79
N ILE A 3 -31.11 -26.13 18.22
CA ILE A 3 -30.62 -27.51 17.92
C ILE A 3 -29.30 -27.30 17.13
N LYS A 4 -28.12 -27.31 17.76
CA LYS A 4 -27.25 -28.45 18.17
C LYS A 4 -26.86 -29.43 17.05
N GLN A 5 -25.59 -29.30 16.65
CA GLN A 5 -24.55 -30.33 16.43
C GLN A 5 -24.97 -31.81 16.44
N PHE A 6 -24.51 -32.57 15.43
CA PHE A 6 -23.85 -33.87 15.61
C PHE A 6 -23.18 -34.32 14.30
N MET A 7 -21.87 -34.60 14.32
CA MET A 7 -21.28 -35.87 13.89
C MET A 7 -19.76 -35.82 14.02
N SER A 8 -19.27 -36.76 14.82
CA SER A 8 -17.89 -37.07 15.16
C SER A 8 -17.65 -38.51 14.75
N VAL A 9 -16.56 -38.81 14.04
CA VAL A 9 -15.95 -40.15 13.94
C VAL A 9 -14.44 -39.89 13.71
N CYS A 10 -13.64 -39.92 14.78
CA CYS A 10 -12.80 -41.04 15.24
C CYS A 10 -11.68 -41.44 14.27
N PHE A 11 -10.43 -41.19 14.67
CA PHE A 11 -9.40 -42.24 14.73
C PHE A 11 -8.42 -41.91 15.86
N ALA A 12 -8.35 -42.82 16.83
CA ALA A 12 -7.36 -42.86 17.90
C ALA A 12 -6.43 -44.05 17.66
N ALA A 13 -5.13 -43.84 17.84
CA ALA A 13 -4.11 -44.86 18.11
C ALA A 13 -3.00 -44.12 18.88
N ILE A 14 -3.00 -44.12 20.22
CA ILE A 14 -2.31 -45.08 21.10
C ILE A 14 -0.88 -45.36 20.66
N LEU A 15 0.09 -44.79 21.38
CA LEU A 15 1.36 -45.43 21.71
C LEU A 15 1.87 -44.88 23.04
N THR A 16 1.64 -45.68 24.09
CA THR A 16 2.21 -45.59 25.43
C THR A 16 3.52 -46.36 25.49
N VAL A 17 4.63 -45.72 25.88
CA VAL A 17 5.82 -46.30 26.54
C VAL A 17 6.48 -45.12 27.26
N GLY A 18 6.88 -45.12 28.53
CA GLY A 18 6.84 -46.05 29.66
C GLY A 18 7.56 -45.30 30.80
N PHE A 19 6.99 -45.30 32.00
CA PHE A 19 7.68 -44.80 33.19
C PHE A 19 8.73 -45.83 33.62
N VAL A 20 9.99 -45.42 33.74
CA VAL A 20 10.98 -46.11 34.56
C VAL A 20 11.50 -45.09 35.58
N SER A 21 11.13 -45.33 36.83
CA SER A 21 11.70 -44.72 38.02
C SER A 21 13.10 -45.29 38.25
N GLY A 22 14.08 -44.41 38.44
CA GLY A 22 15.40 -44.76 38.96
C GLY A 22 15.95 -43.58 39.76
N CYS A 23 16.00 -43.72 41.08
CA CYS A 23 16.66 -42.77 41.97
C CYS A 23 18.17 -42.77 41.74
N ASP A 24 18.74 -41.56 41.78
CA ASP A 24 19.77 -41.15 42.74
C ASP A 24 20.95 -40.42 42.07
N SER A 25 20.96 -39.10 42.20
CA SER A 25 22.16 -38.33 42.57
C SER A 25 21.80 -36.87 42.73
N SER A 26 22.01 -36.40 43.96
CA SER A 26 21.95 -35.02 44.40
C SER A 26 22.81 -34.09 43.54
N LYS A 27 22.17 -33.27 42.70
CA LYS A 27 22.75 -32.03 42.19
C LYS A 27 21.68 -30.94 42.14
N SER A 28 21.92 -29.91 42.96
CA SER A 28 21.31 -28.58 42.94
C SER A 28 20.88 -28.15 41.53
N SER A 29 19.60 -28.28 41.22
CA SER A 29 18.99 -27.67 40.04
C SER A 29 18.57 -26.25 40.39
N THR A 30 19.39 -25.28 39.99
CA THR A 30 18.95 -23.91 39.81
C THR A 30 17.79 -23.95 38.82
N GLU A 31 16.57 -23.64 39.27
CA GLU A 31 15.42 -23.44 38.39
C GLU A 31 15.78 -22.34 37.38
N VAL A 32 16.06 -22.74 36.13
CA VAL A 32 16.04 -21.82 35.01
C VAL A 32 14.56 -21.45 34.83
N LYS A 33 14.17 -20.28 35.35
CA LYS A 33 12.86 -19.69 35.06
C LYS A 33 12.69 -19.68 33.54
N GLU A 34 11.69 -20.42 33.04
CA GLU A 34 11.27 -20.30 31.65
C GLU A 34 11.03 -18.82 31.33
N ASN A 35 11.77 -18.30 30.34
CA ASN A 35 11.56 -16.94 29.85
C ASN A 35 10.18 -16.91 29.16
N LYS A 36 9.17 -16.43 29.89
CA LYS A 36 7.82 -16.26 29.36
C LYS A 36 7.86 -15.29 28.16
N VAL A 37 7.44 -15.77 27.00
CA VAL A 37 7.30 -14.98 25.76
C VAL A 37 5.86 -14.52 25.63
N TYR A 38 5.65 -13.23 25.45
CA TYR A 38 4.33 -12.58 25.35
C TYR A 38 3.92 -12.33 23.90
N GLY A 39 2.63 -12.17 23.60
CA GLY A 39 2.13 -11.79 22.27
C GLY A 39 1.90 -10.29 22.09
N VAL A 40 1.48 -9.89 20.89
CA VAL A 40 0.97 -8.53 20.64
C VAL A 40 -0.34 -8.32 21.43
N GLY A 41 -0.46 -7.21 22.14
CA GLY A 41 -1.57 -6.90 23.04
C GLY A 41 -1.34 -7.34 24.49
N ASP A 42 -0.39 -8.25 24.74
CA ASP A 42 -0.05 -8.74 26.07
C ASP A 42 0.81 -7.74 26.85
N THR A 43 0.82 -7.93 28.17
CA THR A 43 1.62 -7.14 29.09
C THR A 43 2.62 -8.04 29.81
N GLY A 44 3.90 -7.82 29.53
CA GLY A 44 5.01 -8.43 30.27
C GLY A 44 5.30 -7.67 31.55
N LYS A 45 5.59 -8.39 32.63
CA LYS A 45 5.87 -7.81 33.95
C LYS A 45 7.16 -8.38 34.51
N THR A 46 8.04 -7.50 34.97
CA THR A 46 9.18 -7.81 35.84
C THR A 46 8.95 -7.14 37.19
N GLN A 47 9.99 -7.11 38.04
CA GLN A 47 9.94 -6.47 39.35
C GLN A 47 9.59 -4.99 39.21
N ASN A 48 10.32 -4.24 38.37
CA ASN A 48 10.20 -2.79 38.29
C ASN A 48 9.45 -2.31 37.05
N ILE A 49 9.12 -3.21 36.11
CA ILE A 49 8.62 -2.82 34.79
C ILE A 49 7.32 -3.56 34.47
N GLU A 50 6.38 -2.82 33.90
CA GLU A 50 5.24 -3.34 33.19
C GLU A 50 5.27 -2.80 31.76
N LEU A 51 5.58 -3.69 30.81
CA LEU A 51 5.74 -3.35 29.40
C LEU A 51 4.64 -4.01 28.59
N LYS A 52 4.00 -3.23 27.73
CA LYS A 52 2.98 -3.71 26.80
C LYS A 52 3.44 -3.48 25.36
N LEU A 53 3.32 -4.51 24.53
CA LEU A 53 3.37 -4.36 23.08
C LEU A 53 1.95 -4.05 22.60
N GLU A 54 1.63 -2.77 22.40
CA GLU A 54 0.27 -2.32 22.09
C GLU A 54 -0.15 -2.73 20.67
N SER A 55 0.75 -2.60 19.70
CA SER A 55 0.50 -3.01 18.32
C SER A 55 1.79 -3.32 17.56
N ALA A 56 1.64 -4.09 16.49
CA ALA A 56 2.65 -4.32 15.48
C ALA A 56 1.98 -4.33 14.10
N GLU A 57 2.52 -3.60 13.14
CA GLU A 57 1.97 -3.50 11.78
C GLU A 57 3.09 -3.21 10.76
N PHE A 58 2.96 -3.74 9.55
CA PHE A 58 3.80 -3.25 8.44
C PHE A 58 3.23 -1.94 7.93
N VAL A 59 4.13 -1.03 7.57
CA VAL A 59 3.77 0.28 7.00
C VAL A 59 4.55 0.53 5.71
N LEU A 60 4.09 1.48 4.92
CA LEU A 60 4.87 1.99 3.80
C LEU A 60 6.12 2.73 4.33
N PRO A 61 7.25 2.68 3.60
CA PRO A 61 8.40 3.48 3.95
C PRO A 61 8.05 4.98 3.89
N GLY A 62 8.62 5.75 4.81
CA GLY A 62 8.54 7.21 4.79
C GLY A 62 9.19 7.77 3.51
N GLN A 63 8.63 8.86 3.00
CA GLN A 63 9.00 9.46 1.71
C GLN A 63 10.49 9.81 1.60
N PHE A 64 11.14 10.13 2.72
CA PHE A 64 12.55 10.57 2.76
C PHE A 64 13.48 9.53 3.38
N ALA A 65 12.96 8.39 3.84
CA ALA A 65 13.72 7.41 4.58
C ALA A 65 13.94 6.15 3.74
N LYS A 66 15.20 5.87 3.44
CA LYS A 66 15.59 4.73 2.60
C LYS A 66 15.34 3.43 3.35
N GLN A 67 14.40 2.66 2.83
CA GLN A 67 14.19 1.28 3.23
C GLN A 67 15.33 0.42 2.66
N THR A 68 15.99 -0.37 3.51
CA THR A 68 17.12 -1.23 3.09
C THR A 68 16.77 -2.71 2.98
N ASN A 69 15.58 -3.11 3.45
CA ASN A 69 15.05 -4.48 3.43
C ASN A 69 13.62 -4.50 2.83
N ASP A 70 12.92 -5.64 2.87
CA ASP A 70 11.63 -5.86 2.21
C ASP A 70 10.46 -5.05 2.79
N ARG A 71 10.43 -4.83 4.12
CA ARG A 71 9.37 -4.07 4.80
C ARG A 71 9.87 -3.16 5.93
N VAL A 72 9.00 -2.24 6.36
CA VAL A 72 9.13 -1.47 7.59
C VAL A 72 8.13 -2.01 8.61
N LEU A 73 8.62 -2.53 9.74
CA LEU A 73 7.77 -2.94 10.86
C LEU A 73 7.66 -1.80 11.87
N LYS A 74 6.44 -1.35 12.11
CA LYS A 74 6.08 -0.38 13.14
C LYS A 74 5.58 -1.13 14.37
N VAL A 75 6.19 -0.88 15.53
CA VAL A 75 5.70 -1.41 16.83
C VAL A 75 5.39 -0.26 17.77
N LYS A 76 4.25 -0.34 18.44
CA LYS A 76 3.89 0.62 19.50
C LYS A 76 4.03 -0.07 20.85
N VAL A 77 4.83 0.51 21.72
CA VAL A 77 5.09 -0.02 23.06
C VAL A 77 4.66 0.98 24.11
N SER A 78 4.33 0.47 25.30
CA SER A 78 4.14 1.31 26.47
C SER A 78 4.72 0.70 27.73
N LEU A 79 5.49 1.50 28.45
CA LEU A 79 6.22 1.10 29.64
C LEU A 79 5.69 1.88 30.83
N LYS A 80 5.33 1.15 31.89
CA LYS A 80 5.04 1.71 33.21
C LYS A 80 6.14 1.33 34.18
N ASN A 81 6.68 2.34 34.86
CA ASN A 81 7.64 2.15 35.94
C ASN A 81 6.89 1.79 37.23
N LYS A 82 7.18 0.62 37.80
CA LYS A 82 6.68 0.15 39.10
C LYS A 82 7.77 0.15 40.18
N GLY A 83 9.01 0.42 39.80
CA GLY A 83 10.14 0.51 40.71
C GLY A 83 10.18 1.86 41.42
N ASP A 84 11.10 1.95 42.38
CA ASP A 84 11.36 3.14 43.19
C ASP A 84 12.23 4.19 42.46
N LYS A 85 13.08 3.76 41.53
CA LYS A 85 13.99 4.62 40.76
C LYS A 85 13.40 5.03 39.41
N VAL A 86 13.83 6.18 38.91
CA VAL A 86 13.56 6.63 37.54
C VAL A 86 14.12 5.62 36.54
N ILE A 87 13.34 5.27 35.52
CA ILE A 87 13.76 4.40 34.43
C ILE A 87 13.86 5.25 33.16
N LYS A 88 15.00 5.20 32.49
CA LYS A 88 15.13 5.76 31.15
C LYS A 88 14.65 4.72 30.14
N MET A 89 13.74 5.12 29.26
CA MET A 89 13.30 4.29 28.14
C MET A 89 13.88 4.89 26.86
N LEU A 90 14.68 4.11 26.14
CA LEU A 90 15.27 4.49 24.87
C LEU A 90 14.87 3.48 23.78
N PRO A 91 14.77 3.88 22.49
CA PRO A 91 14.58 2.93 21.38
C PRO A 91 15.62 1.82 21.36
N GLN A 92 16.86 2.12 21.74
CA GLN A 92 17.99 1.19 21.74
C GLN A 92 17.85 0.07 22.78
N ASP A 93 16.98 0.24 23.78
CA ASP A 93 16.67 -0.80 24.76
C ASP A 93 15.81 -1.93 24.15
N PHE A 94 15.30 -1.72 22.93
CA PHE A 94 14.47 -2.67 22.20
C PHE A 94 15.23 -3.26 21.00
N SER A 95 15.48 -4.57 21.05
CA SER A 95 16.09 -5.31 19.95
C SER A 95 15.03 -6.18 19.28
N LEU A 96 14.85 -6.03 17.96
CA LEU A 96 13.98 -6.89 17.18
C LEU A 96 14.81 -7.93 16.43
N TYR A 97 14.49 -9.20 16.62
CA TYR A 97 15.16 -10.34 16.02
C TYR A 97 14.31 -11.03 14.96
N GLN A 98 14.99 -11.49 13.92
CA GLN A 98 14.51 -12.38 12.86
C GLN A 98 15.29 -13.67 12.96
N LYS A 99 14.68 -14.71 13.54
CA LYS A 99 15.44 -15.88 14.02
C LYS A 99 16.54 -15.37 14.97
N ASP A 100 17.81 -15.61 14.66
CA ASP A 100 18.94 -15.17 15.47
C ASP A 100 19.56 -13.84 15.01
N GLU A 101 19.09 -13.26 13.89
CA GLU A 101 19.61 -12.01 13.35
C GLU A 101 18.90 -10.79 13.97
N LYS A 102 19.67 -9.88 14.58
CA LYS A 102 19.15 -8.58 15.03
C LYS A 102 18.91 -7.67 13.83
N THR A 103 17.75 -7.02 13.79
CA THR A 103 17.36 -6.06 12.75
C THR A 103 17.75 -4.64 13.13
N ASN A 104 17.92 -3.79 12.12
CA ASN A 104 18.25 -2.38 12.29
C ASN A 104 16.98 -1.54 12.52
N LEU A 105 17.12 -0.49 13.33
CA LEU A 105 16.10 0.55 13.43
C LEU A 105 15.88 1.22 12.06
N TYR A 106 14.66 1.68 11.83
CA TYR A 106 14.28 2.51 10.70
C TYR A 106 13.93 3.89 11.24
N TYR A 107 14.62 4.93 10.78
CA TYR A 107 14.36 6.30 11.22
C TYR A 107 13.30 6.95 10.35
N THR A 108 12.33 7.60 10.98
CA THR A 108 11.20 8.24 10.31
C THR A 108 10.99 9.65 10.86
N SER A 109 10.16 10.45 10.18
CA SER A 109 9.72 11.76 10.66
C SER A 109 8.40 11.69 11.44
N ASP A 110 7.99 10.50 11.89
CA ASP A 110 6.76 10.32 12.70
C ASP A 110 6.89 11.07 14.03
N PRO A 111 6.02 12.05 14.33
CA PRO A 111 6.07 12.77 15.60
C PRO A 111 5.82 11.87 16.82
N ASN A 112 5.22 10.69 16.65
CA ASN A 112 4.98 9.70 17.70
C ASN A 112 6.11 8.68 17.88
N GLU A 113 7.22 8.83 17.14
CA GLU A 113 8.41 8.02 17.35
C GLU A 113 8.92 8.19 18.79
N LEU A 114 9.33 7.09 19.41
CA LEU A 114 9.93 7.09 20.73
C LEU A 114 11.26 7.85 20.68
N LYS A 115 11.31 9.09 21.20
CA LYS A 115 12.56 9.88 21.26
C LYS A 115 13.44 9.55 22.47
N GLY A 116 12.91 8.72 23.35
CA GLY A 116 13.48 8.41 24.64
C GLY A 116 13.15 9.43 25.72
N GLY A 117 13.14 8.99 26.97
CA GLY A 117 12.79 9.85 28.09
C GLY A 117 12.83 9.14 29.44
N ASP A 118 12.76 9.93 30.48
CA ASP A 118 12.72 9.46 31.86
C ASP A 118 11.29 9.14 32.27
N VAL A 119 11.13 8.03 32.99
CA VAL A 119 9.85 7.53 33.48
C VAL A 119 9.93 7.45 34.99
N ASP A 120 9.33 8.42 35.66
CA ASP A 120 9.24 8.46 37.12
C ASP A 120 8.44 7.27 37.68
N ASN A 121 8.63 6.99 38.96
CA ASN A 121 7.89 5.98 39.70
C ASN A 121 6.37 6.12 39.47
N GLY A 122 5.72 5.01 39.12
CA GLY A 122 4.28 4.92 38.92
C GLY A 122 3.79 5.54 37.60
N LYS A 123 4.65 6.25 36.86
CA LYS A 123 4.31 6.89 35.59
C LYS A 123 4.47 5.91 34.42
N LYS A 124 3.89 6.31 33.29
CA LYS A 124 3.83 5.54 32.05
C LYS A 124 4.25 6.41 30.88
N VAL A 125 5.01 5.83 29.96
CA VAL A 125 5.35 6.42 28.65
C VAL A 125 4.94 5.46 27.54
N SER A 126 4.61 6.00 26.37
CA SER A 126 4.32 5.24 25.16
C SER A 126 5.07 5.85 23.98
N GLY A 127 5.41 5.03 23.00
CA GLY A 127 6.03 5.50 21.77
C GLY A 127 6.09 4.41 20.71
N THR A 128 6.37 4.84 19.48
CA THR A 128 6.49 3.95 18.33
C THR A 128 7.96 3.73 18.00
N ILE A 129 8.32 2.51 17.65
CA ILE A 129 9.66 2.14 17.17
C ILE A 129 9.49 1.48 15.80
N TYR A 130 10.40 1.79 14.87
CA TYR A 130 10.36 1.29 13.52
C TYR A 130 11.62 0.47 13.22
N TYR A 131 11.45 -0.61 12.45
CA TYR A 131 12.54 -1.53 12.09
C TYR A 131 12.54 -1.83 10.60
N ASN A 132 13.74 -1.91 10.02
CA ASN A 132 13.97 -2.44 8.67
C ASN A 132 14.00 -3.98 8.73
N VAL A 133 13.00 -4.63 8.16
CA VAL A 133 12.79 -6.08 8.31
C VAL A 133 12.74 -6.78 6.95
N LYS A 134 13.36 -7.98 6.87
CA LYS A 134 13.07 -8.96 5.81
C LYS A 134 11.75 -9.67 6.11
N ASP A 135 11.11 -10.24 5.09
CA ASP A 135 9.90 -11.06 5.29
C ASP A 135 10.20 -12.31 6.13
N SER A 136 9.46 -12.48 7.22
CA SER A 136 9.61 -13.61 8.14
C SER A 136 8.25 -14.08 8.66
N SER A 137 8.17 -15.36 9.05
CA SER A 137 6.98 -15.92 9.69
C SER A 137 6.73 -15.34 11.08
N SER A 138 7.79 -14.94 11.78
CA SER A 138 7.72 -14.32 13.10
C SER A 138 8.90 -13.40 13.39
N TYR A 139 8.70 -12.48 14.33
CA TYR A 139 9.74 -11.62 14.91
C TYR A 139 9.72 -11.75 16.44
N GLU A 140 10.86 -11.51 17.07
CA GLU A 140 10.95 -11.39 18.53
C GLU A 140 11.39 -9.97 18.91
N LEU A 141 10.53 -9.23 19.61
CA LEU A 141 10.88 -7.94 20.19
C LEU A 141 11.33 -8.15 21.63
N VAL A 142 12.58 -7.82 21.92
CA VAL A 142 13.21 -7.97 23.23
C VAL A 142 13.47 -6.60 23.82
N TYR A 143 12.87 -6.32 24.97
CA TYR A 143 13.27 -5.21 25.82
C TYR A 143 14.26 -5.70 26.89
N LYS A 144 15.35 -4.96 27.05
CA LYS A 144 16.30 -5.15 28.13
C LYS A 144 16.56 -3.82 28.82
N LYS A 145 16.26 -3.75 30.13
CA LYS A 145 16.53 -2.54 30.92
C LYS A 145 18.03 -2.25 30.91
N TYR A 146 18.40 -1.00 30.67
CA TYR A 146 19.77 -0.53 30.86
C TYR A 146 20.17 -0.65 32.34
N ILE A 147 21.34 -1.24 32.58
CA ILE A 147 21.88 -1.45 33.92
C ILE A 147 23.22 -0.75 34.02
N MET A 148 23.35 0.16 34.98
CA MET A 148 24.62 0.86 35.26
C MET A 148 25.60 -0.02 36.02
N ASP A 149 25.13 -0.75 37.04
CA ASP A 149 25.96 -1.63 37.87
C ASP A 149 25.38 -3.06 37.90
N PRO A 150 25.90 -3.98 37.06
CA PRO A 150 25.44 -5.37 36.99
C PRO A 150 25.60 -6.16 38.29
N LYS A 151 26.41 -5.70 39.24
CA LYS A 151 26.58 -6.36 40.55
C LYS A 151 25.48 -5.97 41.53
N LYS A 152 24.80 -4.84 41.31
CA LYS A 152 23.77 -4.30 42.21
C LYS A 152 22.36 -4.38 41.64
N GLU A 153 22.22 -4.44 40.32
CA GLU A 153 20.93 -4.48 39.65
C GLU A 153 20.71 -5.83 38.97
N LYS A 154 19.53 -6.41 39.17
CA LYS A 154 19.13 -7.63 38.47
C LYS A 154 18.77 -7.32 37.02
N GLU A 155 19.06 -8.27 36.14
CA GLU A 155 18.60 -8.21 34.76
C GLU A 155 17.06 -8.23 34.70
N GLU A 156 16.50 -7.24 34.00
CA GLU A 156 15.08 -7.20 33.67
C GLU A 156 14.93 -7.25 32.15
N LYS A 157 14.40 -8.38 31.67
CA LYS A 157 14.21 -8.68 30.26
C LYS A 157 12.76 -9.08 30.02
N ILE A 158 12.16 -8.59 28.93
CA ILE A 158 10.82 -8.96 28.49
C ILE A 158 10.88 -9.23 26.98
N SER A 159 10.40 -10.40 26.55
CA SER A 159 10.35 -10.81 25.14
C SER A 159 8.91 -10.90 24.64
N PHE A 160 8.64 -10.36 23.45
CA PHE A 160 7.37 -10.50 22.74
C PHE A 160 7.57 -11.20 21.39
N LYS A 161 6.68 -12.13 21.07
CA LYS A 161 6.57 -12.75 19.75
C LYS A 161 5.54 -12.00 18.90
N ILE A 162 5.93 -11.67 17.68
CA ILE A 162 5.10 -11.01 16.68
C ILE A 162 4.89 -11.97 15.51
N GLN A 163 3.64 -12.20 15.12
CA GLN A 163 3.26 -13.12 14.05
C GLN A 163 3.39 -12.46 12.67
N GLY A 164 4.56 -12.57 12.05
CA GLY A 164 4.88 -11.92 10.78
C GLY A 164 3.96 -12.31 9.62
N LYS A 165 3.49 -13.57 9.57
CA LYS A 165 2.51 -14.02 8.56
C LYS A 165 1.19 -13.26 8.64
N GLU A 166 0.66 -13.08 9.85
CA GLU A 166 -0.60 -12.35 10.06
C GLU A 166 -0.45 -10.87 9.69
N LEU A 167 0.71 -10.28 9.97
CA LEU A 167 1.02 -8.92 9.54
C LEU A 167 1.12 -8.80 8.02
N ALA A 168 1.72 -9.78 7.34
CA ALA A 168 1.85 -9.77 5.89
C ALA A 168 0.49 -9.84 5.19
N GLU A 169 -0.44 -10.63 5.72
CA GLU A 169 -1.81 -10.69 5.21
C GLU A 169 -2.55 -9.36 5.40
N LYS A 170 -2.46 -8.74 6.58
CA LYS A 170 -3.02 -7.41 6.83
C LYS A 170 -2.40 -6.35 5.93
N ALA A 171 -1.09 -6.43 5.69
CA ALA A 171 -0.36 -5.46 4.88
C ALA A 171 -0.74 -5.48 3.39
N LYS A 172 -1.46 -6.50 2.90
CA LYS A 172 -2.08 -6.46 1.57
C LYS A 172 -3.05 -5.28 1.45
N GLU A 173 -3.67 -4.86 2.56
CA GLU A 173 -4.55 -3.69 2.60
C GLU A 173 -3.82 -2.39 2.24
N LEU A 174 -2.51 -2.30 2.45
CA LEU A 174 -1.71 -1.12 2.08
C LEU A 174 -1.67 -0.88 0.57
N GLN A 175 -1.93 -1.91 -0.25
CA GLN A 175 -1.95 -1.81 -1.72
C GLN A 175 -3.36 -1.62 -2.30
N ARG A 176 -4.41 -1.68 -1.47
CA ARG A 176 -5.80 -1.49 -1.92
C ARG A 176 -6.04 -0.20 -2.70
N PRO A 177 -5.45 0.97 -2.34
CA PRO A 177 -5.59 2.17 -3.16
C PRO A 177 -5.07 1.99 -4.60
N ALA A 178 -3.94 1.31 -4.77
CA ALA A 178 -3.35 1.06 -6.09
C ALA A 178 -4.16 0.03 -6.89
N GLU A 179 -4.67 -1.01 -6.23
CA GLU A 179 -5.61 -1.96 -6.84
C GLU A 179 -6.88 -1.26 -7.34
N ALA A 180 -7.45 -0.37 -6.53
CA ALA A 180 -8.62 0.43 -6.91
C ALA A 180 -8.33 1.35 -8.11
N LEU A 181 -7.22 2.09 -8.08
CA LEU A 181 -6.82 2.92 -9.23
C LEU A 181 -6.62 2.08 -10.50
N THR A 182 -6.00 0.91 -10.37
CA THR A 182 -5.81 -0.03 -11.49
C THR A 182 -7.15 -0.47 -12.07
N ALA A 183 -8.14 -0.79 -11.22
CA ALA A 183 -9.48 -1.14 -11.68
C ALA A 183 -10.17 0.01 -12.42
N TYR A 184 -10.07 1.26 -11.93
CA TYR A 184 -10.60 2.42 -12.65
C TYR A 184 -9.96 2.61 -14.02
N LEU A 185 -8.62 2.55 -14.10
CA LEU A 185 -7.89 2.68 -15.36
C LEU A 185 -8.23 1.56 -16.34
N ASN A 186 -8.31 0.32 -15.84
CA ASN A 186 -8.68 -0.85 -16.64
C ASN A 186 -10.12 -0.75 -17.17
N ALA A 187 -11.06 -0.28 -16.35
CA ALA A 187 -12.45 -0.14 -16.76
C ALA A 187 -12.61 0.99 -17.79
N ALA A 188 -11.96 2.14 -17.55
CA ALA A 188 -12.01 3.28 -18.46
C ALA A 188 -11.38 2.94 -19.82
N PHE A 189 -10.15 2.42 -19.82
CA PHE A 189 -9.32 2.36 -21.04
C PHE A 189 -9.05 0.95 -21.58
N TYR A 190 -9.25 -0.12 -20.81
CA TYR A 190 -8.84 -1.48 -21.20
C TYR A 190 -9.96 -2.51 -21.26
N ASP A 191 -11.22 -2.09 -21.06
CA ASP A 191 -12.40 -2.96 -21.07
C ASP A 191 -12.29 -4.14 -20.07
N LYS A 192 -11.67 -3.86 -18.93
CA LYS A 192 -11.38 -4.86 -17.88
C LYS A 192 -11.79 -4.34 -16.51
N ASP A 193 -11.97 -5.25 -15.57
CA ASP A 193 -12.08 -4.96 -14.14
C ASP A 193 -13.24 -4.02 -13.71
N SER A 194 -14.21 -3.73 -14.58
CA SER A 194 -15.40 -2.96 -14.21
C SER A 194 -16.18 -3.62 -13.07
N ASN A 195 -16.20 -4.95 -13.02
CA ASN A 195 -16.77 -5.72 -11.91
C ASN A 195 -16.02 -5.52 -10.58
N LYS A 196 -14.71 -5.26 -10.62
CA LYS A 196 -13.89 -5.05 -9.40
C LYS A 196 -14.09 -3.66 -8.79
N ILE A 197 -14.60 -2.69 -9.56
CA ILE A 197 -14.86 -1.34 -9.04
C ILE A 197 -15.80 -1.39 -7.84
N ASN A 198 -16.84 -2.22 -7.86
CA ASN A 198 -17.77 -2.32 -6.74
C ASN A 198 -17.09 -2.77 -5.46
N ASP A 199 -16.30 -3.84 -5.53
CA ASP A 199 -15.59 -4.38 -4.37
C ASP A 199 -14.55 -3.39 -3.83
N LEU A 200 -13.82 -2.72 -4.74
CA LEU A 200 -12.66 -1.88 -4.40
C LEU A 200 -13.02 -0.44 -4.04
N SER A 201 -14.19 0.07 -4.45
CA SER A 201 -14.58 1.49 -4.28
C SER A 201 -16.00 1.70 -3.76
N GLY A 202 -16.85 0.67 -3.81
CA GLY A 202 -18.28 0.76 -3.53
C GLY A 202 -19.10 1.43 -4.65
N GLU A 203 -18.50 1.72 -5.80
CA GLU A 203 -19.20 2.33 -6.95
C GLU A 203 -19.71 1.27 -7.93
N ASP A 204 -20.70 1.63 -8.74
CA ASP A 204 -21.15 0.77 -9.84
C ASP A 204 -20.18 0.94 -11.02
N GLY A 205 -19.43 -0.12 -11.34
CA GLY A 205 -18.45 -0.06 -12.41
C GLY A 205 -19.04 0.13 -13.81
N THR A 206 -20.29 -0.27 -14.04
CA THR A 206 -20.97 -0.09 -15.32
C THR A 206 -21.42 1.36 -15.47
N ALA A 207 -21.95 1.97 -14.40
CA ALA A 207 -22.26 3.39 -14.34
C ALA A 207 -20.98 4.23 -14.53
N PHE A 208 -19.89 3.87 -13.87
CA PHE A 208 -18.59 4.52 -14.03
C PHE A 208 -18.11 4.52 -15.50
N VAL A 209 -18.14 3.37 -16.19
CA VAL A 209 -17.69 3.30 -17.59
C VAL A 209 -18.55 4.20 -18.49
N LYS A 210 -19.86 4.23 -18.28
CA LYS A 210 -20.78 5.11 -19.03
C LYS A 210 -20.50 6.59 -18.76
N GLU A 211 -20.19 6.94 -17.52
CA GLU A 211 -19.85 8.31 -17.13
C GLU A 211 -18.53 8.76 -17.76
N VAL A 212 -17.52 7.89 -17.81
CA VAL A 212 -16.25 8.16 -18.49
C VAL A 212 -16.46 8.44 -19.98
N GLU A 213 -17.22 7.59 -20.68
CA GLU A 213 -17.53 7.80 -22.09
C GLU A 213 -18.28 9.13 -22.32
N SER A 214 -19.29 9.40 -21.49
CA SER A 214 -20.10 10.63 -21.58
C SER A 214 -19.27 11.90 -21.28
N SER A 215 -18.39 11.83 -20.28
CA SER A 215 -17.48 12.91 -19.92
C SER A 215 -16.44 13.15 -21.00
N PHE A 216 -15.93 12.10 -21.62
CA PHE A 216 -15.02 12.20 -22.76
C PHE A 216 -15.70 12.92 -23.93
N LYS A 217 -16.91 12.48 -24.32
CA LYS A 217 -17.67 13.11 -25.41
C LYS A 217 -17.91 14.60 -25.14
N SER A 218 -18.54 14.91 -24.01
CA SER A 218 -18.90 16.30 -23.66
C SER A 218 -17.69 17.24 -23.56
N THR A 219 -16.53 16.75 -23.07
CA THR A 219 -15.30 17.56 -23.00
C THR A 219 -14.73 17.84 -24.39
N ASN A 220 -14.73 16.85 -25.28
CA ASN A 220 -14.17 16.99 -26.63
C ASN A 220 -15.12 17.75 -27.57
N GLU A 221 -16.44 17.55 -27.50
CA GLU A 221 -17.43 18.30 -28.29
C GLU A 221 -17.25 19.81 -28.11
N ARG A 222 -17.04 20.27 -26.87
CA ARG A 222 -16.75 21.68 -26.58
C ARG A 222 -15.45 22.16 -27.22
N MET A 223 -14.41 21.32 -27.27
CA MET A 223 -13.13 21.66 -27.91
C MET A 223 -13.29 21.88 -29.43
N PHE A 224 -14.19 21.14 -30.07
CA PHE A 224 -14.48 21.26 -31.50
C PHE A 224 -15.71 22.11 -31.82
N ASN A 225 -16.17 22.98 -30.90
CA ASN A 225 -17.34 23.85 -31.06
C ASN A 225 -18.60 23.10 -31.57
N ASN A 226 -18.80 21.84 -31.14
CA ASN A 226 -19.89 20.97 -31.58
C ASN A 226 -19.96 20.73 -33.10
N GLN A 227 -18.84 20.87 -33.81
CA GLN A 227 -18.78 20.67 -35.27
C GLN A 227 -18.63 19.20 -35.67
N ILE A 228 -18.31 18.33 -34.72
CA ILE A 228 -18.20 16.88 -34.91
C ILE A 228 -19.45 16.24 -34.32
N ASP A 229 -20.06 15.32 -35.06
CA ASP A 229 -21.24 14.59 -34.59
C ASP A 229 -20.90 13.51 -33.55
N GLU A 230 -21.93 12.94 -32.93
CA GLU A 230 -21.79 11.93 -31.89
C GLU A 230 -21.03 10.69 -32.38
N GLN A 231 -21.24 10.29 -33.64
CA GLN A 231 -20.61 9.11 -34.22
C GLN A 231 -19.11 9.32 -34.43
N GLY A 232 -18.70 10.50 -34.88
CA GLY A 232 -17.30 10.92 -34.99
C GLY A 232 -16.61 10.96 -33.62
N MET A 233 -17.27 11.49 -32.60
CA MET A 233 -16.74 11.51 -31.23
C MET A 233 -16.62 10.11 -30.63
N LEU A 234 -17.60 9.24 -30.87
CA LEU A 234 -17.54 7.84 -30.45
C LEU A 234 -16.41 7.09 -31.14
N ASN A 235 -16.20 7.34 -32.44
CA ASN A 235 -15.09 6.76 -33.19
C ASN A 235 -13.74 7.24 -32.63
N TYR A 236 -13.62 8.53 -32.34
CA TYR A 236 -12.41 9.08 -31.73
C TYR A 236 -12.10 8.44 -30.36
N TYR A 237 -13.11 8.35 -29.48
CA TYR A 237 -12.97 7.68 -28.19
C TYR A 237 -12.49 6.23 -28.33
N LYS A 238 -13.13 5.45 -29.21
CA LYS A 238 -12.79 4.05 -29.45
C LYS A 238 -11.37 3.89 -30.02
N THR A 239 -11.01 4.69 -31.01
CA THR A 239 -9.67 4.63 -31.62
C THR A 239 -8.58 4.97 -30.60
N LEU A 240 -8.79 6.01 -29.80
CA LEU A 240 -7.85 6.38 -28.74
C LEU A 240 -7.70 5.26 -27.70
N LYS A 241 -8.83 4.68 -27.28
CA LYS A 241 -8.85 3.55 -26.36
C LYS A 241 -8.11 2.33 -26.92
N THR A 242 -8.33 1.98 -28.18
CA THR A 242 -7.58 0.90 -28.86
C THR A 242 -6.08 1.18 -28.91
N ALA A 243 -5.67 2.43 -29.16
CA ALA A 243 -4.26 2.81 -29.14
C ALA A 243 -3.66 2.64 -27.74
N PHE A 244 -4.36 3.03 -26.67
CA PHE A 244 -3.92 2.78 -25.29
C PHE A 244 -3.77 1.30 -24.99
N GLN A 245 -4.76 0.49 -25.36
CA GLN A 245 -4.74 -0.95 -25.14
C GLN A 245 -3.54 -1.63 -25.81
N LYS A 246 -3.14 -1.14 -26.98
CA LYS A 246 -2.01 -1.67 -27.76
C LYS A 246 -0.66 -1.18 -27.23
N ASN A 247 -0.56 0.12 -26.95
CA ASN A 247 0.73 0.82 -26.85
C ASN A 247 1.08 1.30 -25.43
N VAL A 248 0.10 1.42 -24.53
CA VAL A 248 0.30 1.91 -23.16
C VAL A 248 0.19 0.76 -22.18
N LYS A 249 1.29 0.46 -21.49
CA LYS A 249 1.32 -0.40 -20.30
C LYS A 249 1.61 0.47 -19.10
N PHE A 250 0.82 0.33 -18.05
CA PHE A 250 0.94 1.17 -16.86
C PHE A 250 1.20 0.33 -15.61
N GLU A 251 1.83 0.96 -14.63
CA GLU A 251 2.07 0.42 -13.29
C GLU A 251 1.49 1.39 -12.25
N THR A 252 0.94 0.84 -11.16
CA THR A 252 0.49 1.62 -10.02
C THR A 252 1.15 1.15 -8.73
N LYS A 253 1.47 2.10 -7.84
CA LYS A 253 2.11 1.80 -6.55
C LYS A 253 1.69 2.80 -5.50
N VAL A 254 1.29 2.32 -4.31
CA VAL A 254 1.03 3.23 -3.18
C VAL A 254 2.35 3.77 -2.65
N VAL A 255 2.50 5.09 -2.66
CA VAL A 255 3.72 5.77 -2.19
C VAL A 255 3.53 6.48 -0.86
N SER A 256 2.28 6.76 -0.47
CA SER A 256 1.97 7.23 0.88
C SER A 256 0.53 6.89 1.28
N LEU A 257 0.33 6.72 2.58
CA LEU A 257 -0.98 6.49 3.21
C LEU A 257 -1.05 7.37 4.47
N ASP A 258 -1.98 8.32 4.49
CA ASP A 258 -2.22 9.23 5.61
C ASP A 258 -3.71 9.22 5.96
N GLY A 259 -4.05 8.44 6.98
CA GLY A 259 -5.44 8.21 7.39
C GLY A 259 -6.30 7.71 6.24
N ASP A 260 -7.21 8.59 5.79
CA ASP A 260 -8.19 8.31 4.75
C ASP A 260 -7.76 8.78 3.35
N ARG A 261 -6.49 9.19 3.19
CA ARG A 261 -5.91 9.65 1.93
C ARG A 261 -4.69 8.82 1.55
N ALA A 262 -4.66 8.34 0.32
CA ALA A 262 -3.49 7.67 -0.26
C ALA A 262 -2.96 8.46 -1.46
N GLN A 263 -1.64 8.42 -1.67
CA GLN A 263 -1.02 8.83 -2.93
C GLN A 263 -0.56 7.56 -3.64
N VAL A 264 -1.05 7.40 -4.87
CA VAL A 264 -0.71 6.29 -5.75
C VAL A 264 0.07 6.84 -6.93
N GLU A 265 1.30 6.37 -7.09
CA GLU A 265 2.09 6.63 -8.27
C GLU A 265 1.50 5.87 -9.47
N LEU A 266 1.27 6.57 -10.58
CA LEU A 266 0.89 6.02 -11.87
C LEU A 266 2.02 6.28 -12.86
N LYS A 267 2.51 5.22 -13.49
CA LYS A 267 3.65 5.26 -14.39
C LYS A 267 3.33 4.53 -15.70
N ALA A 268 3.64 5.13 -16.84
CA ALA A 268 3.52 4.48 -18.15
C ALA A 268 4.40 5.18 -19.19
N LYS A 269 4.58 4.54 -20.35
CA LYS A 269 5.07 5.20 -21.55
C LYS A 269 3.88 5.77 -22.33
N PRO A 270 3.77 7.10 -22.52
CA PRO A 270 2.66 7.70 -23.26
C PRO A 270 2.73 7.33 -24.74
N ILE A 271 1.61 7.40 -25.47
CA ILE A 271 1.66 7.45 -26.93
C ILE A 271 2.04 8.86 -27.38
N MET A 272 2.84 8.95 -28.45
CA MET A 272 3.37 10.22 -28.97
C MET A 272 2.46 10.76 -30.08
N LEU A 273 1.35 11.41 -29.71
CA LEU A 273 0.43 12.02 -30.68
C LEU A 273 1.00 13.33 -31.24
N ASN A 274 1.84 14.03 -30.47
CA ASN A 274 2.54 15.23 -30.95
C ASN A 274 3.42 14.98 -32.20
N GLU A 275 4.02 13.80 -32.34
CA GLU A 275 4.83 13.41 -33.51
C GLU A 275 3.98 13.35 -34.81
N LEU A 276 2.66 13.21 -34.68
CA LEU A 276 1.72 13.17 -35.81
C LEU A 276 1.25 14.57 -36.25
N GLN A 277 1.62 15.64 -35.53
CA GLN A 277 1.18 17.01 -35.83
C GLN A 277 1.60 17.50 -37.22
N SER A 278 2.76 17.07 -37.71
CA SER A 278 3.23 17.45 -39.06
C SER A 278 2.34 16.85 -40.15
N LYS A 279 1.97 15.57 -40.02
CA LYS A 279 1.04 14.89 -40.93
C LYS A 279 -0.32 15.57 -40.94
N PHE A 280 -0.83 15.87 -39.74
CA PHE A 280 -2.08 16.62 -39.56
C PHE A 280 -2.06 17.98 -40.28
N LYS A 281 -1.00 18.79 -40.09
CA LYS A 281 -0.88 20.10 -40.73
C LYS A 281 -0.77 20.00 -42.25
N SER A 282 -0.01 19.03 -42.74
CA SER A 282 0.14 18.80 -44.18
C SER A 282 -1.19 18.47 -44.83
N GLU A 283 -1.98 17.57 -44.24
CA GLU A 283 -3.26 17.16 -44.81
C GLU A 283 -4.29 18.29 -44.79
N ALA A 284 -4.33 19.09 -43.72
CA ALA A 284 -5.21 20.26 -43.67
C ALA A 284 -4.92 21.25 -44.82
N MET A 285 -3.65 21.47 -45.16
CA MET A 285 -3.26 22.29 -46.32
C MET A 285 -3.64 21.63 -47.65
N THR A 286 -3.44 20.31 -47.79
CA THR A 286 -3.84 19.55 -48.99
C THR A 286 -5.34 19.71 -49.26
N ILE A 287 -6.18 19.48 -48.24
CA ILE A 287 -7.64 19.58 -48.37
C ILE A 287 -8.06 21.01 -48.76
N ALA A 288 -7.49 22.02 -48.12
CA ALA A 288 -7.81 23.42 -48.42
C ALA A 288 -7.38 23.84 -49.83
N ASN A 289 -6.23 23.37 -50.31
CA ASN A 289 -5.73 23.66 -51.66
C ASN A 289 -6.56 22.96 -52.75
N GLN A 290 -7.03 21.73 -52.49
CA GLN A 290 -7.86 20.97 -53.43
C GLN A 290 -9.30 21.52 -53.51
N ASN A 291 -9.79 22.19 -52.46
CA ASN A 291 -11.10 22.83 -52.45
C ASN A 291 -11.03 24.23 -51.84
N PRO A 292 -10.68 25.27 -52.62
CA PRO A 292 -10.56 26.65 -52.13
C PRO A 292 -11.85 27.23 -51.53
N ASN A 293 -13.01 26.65 -51.87
CA ASN A 293 -14.32 27.09 -51.38
C ASN A 293 -14.86 26.22 -50.23
N ILE A 294 -14.04 25.32 -49.67
CA ILE A 294 -14.44 24.46 -48.56
C ILE A 294 -14.90 25.30 -47.37
N THR A 295 -16.04 24.93 -46.77
CA THR A 295 -16.50 25.60 -45.55
C THR A 295 -15.59 25.24 -44.39
N LYS A 296 -15.48 26.15 -43.40
CA LYS A 296 -14.72 25.88 -42.16
C LYS A 296 -15.21 24.61 -41.45
N GLU A 297 -16.52 24.36 -41.45
CA GLU A 297 -17.13 23.18 -40.84
C GLU A 297 -16.70 21.89 -41.58
N GLU A 298 -16.82 21.86 -42.90
CA GLU A 298 -16.42 20.70 -43.70
C GLU A 298 -14.92 20.42 -43.60
N LEU A 299 -14.08 21.47 -43.63
CA LEU A 299 -12.64 21.33 -43.41
C LEU A 299 -12.35 20.74 -42.03
N THR A 300 -13.02 21.22 -40.98
CA THR A 300 -12.83 20.73 -39.60
C THR A 300 -13.18 19.24 -39.50
N LYS A 301 -14.30 18.81 -40.10
CA LYS A 301 -14.70 17.39 -40.11
C LYS A 301 -13.68 16.51 -40.83
N LYS A 302 -13.28 16.86 -42.05
CA LYS A 302 -12.30 16.06 -42.83
C LYS A 302 -10.94 15.96 -42.12
N VAL A 303 -10.49 17.07 -41.55
CA VAL A 303 -9.23 17.12 -40.80
C VAL A 303 -9.30 16.32 -39.50
N PHE A 304 -10.46 16.35 -38.80
CA PHE A 304 -10.70 15.52 -37.62
C PHE A 304 -10.69 14.03 -37.97
N ASP A 305 -11.41 13.61 -39.01
CA ASP A 305 -11.45 12.21 -39.44
C ASP A 305 -10.06 11.68 -39.78
N TYR A 306 -9.26 12.48 -40.48
CA TYR A 306 -7.86 12.15 -40.76
C TYR A 306 -7.01 12.05 -39.49
N ALA A 307 -7.17 12.98 -38.54
CA ALA A 307 -6.47 12.94 -37.26
C ALA A 307 -6.78 11.64 -36.49
N VAL A 308 -8.06 11.23 -36.45
CA VAL A 308 -8.49 9.98 -35.82
C VAL A 308 -7.84 8.77 -36.50
N GLN A 309 -7.76 8.77 -37.83
CA GLN A 309 -7.11 7.68 -38.59
C GLN A 309 -5.61 7.55 -38.32
N LEU A 310 -4.93 8.62 -37.91
CA LEU A 310 -3.50 8.60 -37.59
C LEU A 310 -3.18 8.06 -36.19
N ILE A 311 -4.13 8.11 -35.25
CA ILE A 311 -3.89 7.69 -33.85
C ILE A 311 -3.28 6.27 -33.74
N PRO A 312 -3.72 5.26 -34.50
CA PRO A 312 -3.11 3.92 -34.47
C PRO A 312 -1.62 3.86 -34.90
N GLU A 313 -1.13 4.87 -35.62
CA GLU A 313 0.29 5.00 -36.00
C GLU A 313 1.16 5.55 -34.85
N ALA A 314 0.54 6.10 -33.80
CA ALA A 314 1.27 6.67 -32.67
C ALA A 314 2.07 5.58 -31.96
N ARG A 315 3.39 5.77 -31.91
CA ARG A 315 4.29 4.88 -31.17
C ARG A 315 4.27 5.20 -29.67
N PRO A 316 4.60 4.24 -28.80
CA PRO A 316 4.97 4.53 -27.43
C PRO A 316 6.20 5.44 -27.38
N GLY A 317 6.22 6.36 -26.42
CA GLY A 317 7.37 7.20 -26.13
C GLY A 317 8.55 6.40 -25.57
N ASP A 318 9.74 7.00 -25.63
CA ASP A 318 10.98 6.33 -25.21
C ASP A 318 11.17 6.38 -23.69
N THR A 319 10.56 7.39 -23.04
CA THR A 319 10.64 7.65 -21.60
C THR A 319 9.32 7.38 -20.90
N GLU A 320 9.41 7.01 -19.63
CA GLU A 320 8.24 6.85 -18.77
C GLU A 320 7.85 8.19 -18.17
N GLU A 321 6.54 8.43 -18.13
CA GLU A 321 5.93 9.52 -17.38
C GLU A 321 5.39 8.98 -16.06
N THR A 322 5.45 9.82 -15.03
CA THR A 322 5.03 9.45 -13.67
C THR A 322 4.24 10.58 -13.04
N VAL A 323 3.06 10.27 -12.51
CA VAL A 323 2.21 11.22 -11.76
C VAL A 323 1.75 10.60 -10.45
N LYS A 324 1.32 11.45 -9.51
CA LYS A 324 0.70 11.00 -8.25
C LYS A 324 -0.80 11.24 -8.31
N ILE A 325 -1.56 10.17 -8.21
CA ILE A 325 -3.01 10.17 -8.16
C ILE A 325 -3.45 10.02 -6.72
N THR A 326 -4.40 10.85 -6.32
CA THR A 326 -4.97 10.80 -4.97
C THR A 326 -6.12 9.81 -4.95
N MET A 327 -6.10 8.92 -3.97
CA MET A 327 -7.21 8.02 -3.66
C MET A 327 -7.76 8.34 -2.27
N LEU A 328 -9.07 8.34 -2.12
CA LEU A 328 -9.77 8.68 -0.89
C LEU A 328 -10.51 7.46 -0.35
N LYS A 329 -10.40 7.21 0.94
CA LYS A 329 -11.09 6.10 1.60
C LYS A 329 -12.57 6.42 1.72
N HIS A 330 -13.42 5.47 1.36
CA HIS A 330 -14.87 5.63 1.39
C HIS A 330 -15.58 4.59 2.28
N GLY A 331 -14.96 3.43 2.49
CA GLY A 331 -15.51 2.34 3.29
C GLY A 331 -14.42 1.49 3.91
N LYS A 332 -14.80 0.32 4.44
CA LYS A 332 -13.83 -0.65 4.93
C LYS A 332 -13.04 -1.19 3.74
N ASN A 333 -11.79 -0.74 3.62
CA ASN A 333 -10.86 -1.09 2.53
C ASN A 333 -11.32 -0.68 1.12
N GLN A 334 -12.23 0.30 1.02
CA GLN A 334 -12.71 0.84 -0.25
C GLN A 334 -12.12 2.21 -0.51
N TRP A 335 -11.65 2.42 -1.75
CA TRP A 335 -10.92 3.59 -2.20
C TRP A 335 -11.50 4.13 -3.49
N ARG A 336 -11.74 5.44 -3.54
CA ARG A 336 -12.27 6.16 -4.70
C ARG A 336 -11.23 7.10 -5.27
N LEU A 337 -11.28 7.30 -6.58
CA LEU A 337 -10.44 8.25 -7.29
C LEU A 337 -10.83 9.68 -6.93
N ASP A 338 -9.87 10.50 -6.49
CA ASP A 338 -10.08 11.94 -6.37
C ASP A 338 -10.07 12.57 -7.78
N THR A 339 -11.23 13.05 -8.21
CA THR A 339 -11.45 13.62 -9.56
C THR A 339 -10.55 14.83 -9.83
N ALA A 340 -10.13 15.58 -8.81
CA ALA A 340 -9.18 16.68 -8.97
C ALA A 340 -7.81 16.20 -9.48
N SER A 341 -7.40 15.00 -9.08
CA SER A 341 -6.14 14.38 -9.52
C SER A 341 -6.27 13.56 -10.80
N ALA A 342 -7.49 13.15 -11.17
CA ALA A 342 -7.76 12.33 -12.35
C ALA A 342 -7.30 12.99 -13.66
N ASN A 343 -7.34 14.33 -13.74
CA ASN A 343 -6.85 15.09 -14.90
C ASN A 343 -5.36 14.86 -15.22
N GLN A 344 -4.59 14.34 -14.26
CA GLN A 344 -3.17 14.01 -14.49
C GLN A 344 -2.97 12.70 -15.25
N ILE A 345 -3.97 11.79 -15.27
CA ILE A 345 -3.87 10.47 -15.91
C ILE A 345 -3.50 10.61 -17.39
N MET A 346 -4.15 11.54 -18.09
CA MET A 346 -3.91 11.74 -19.52
C MET A 346 -2.48 12.19 -19.84
N LYS A 347 -1.78 12.86 -18.91
CA LYS A 347 -0.37 13.25 -19.09
C LYS A 347 0.58 12.07 -19.13
N VAL A 348 0.18 10.94 -18.55
CA VAL A 348 0.94 9.68 -18.56
C VAL A 348 0.61 8.84 -19.79
N PHE A 349 -0.57 9.03 -20.37
CA PHE A 349 -1.09 8.20 -21.47
C PHE A 349 -0.83 8.82 -22.83
N ILE A 350 -0.77 10.15 -22.94
CA ILE A 350 -0.58 10.88 -24.21
C ILE A 350 0.48 11.97 -24.04
N LYS A 351 1.31 12.14 -25.07
CA LYS A 351 2.13 13.34 -25.31
C LYS A 351 1.90 13.98 -26.67
#